data_AF-E0YND1-F1
#
_entry.id   AF-E0YND1-F1
#
_cell.length_a   1.000
_cell.length_b   1.000
_cell.length_c   1.000
_cell.angle_alpha   90.00
_cell.angle_beta   90.00
_cell.angle_gamma   90.00
#
_symmetry.space_group_name_H-M   'P 1'
#
loop_
_entity.id
_entity.type
_entity.pdbx_description
1 polymer ?
#
loop_
_entity_poly.entity_id
_entity_poly.type
_entity_poly.pdbx_seq_one_letter_code
_entity_poly.pdbx_strand_id
1 'polypeptide(L)'
;YMCCIKTHIDIVDDFDHDLIVQLQQLADKHDFLIWEDRKFADIGNTVRLQYSSGIYKIASWAHITNAHLVPGEGIITGLSSVGRPLGRGLLLLAEMSAAGNLATGEYTTKNVEAARRHPEFVMGFVAMKRVDELEPTAGGVAAGEGPDYVIMTPGVGLDVKGDGMGQQYR
;
A
#
# COMPACT_ATOMS: atom_id res chain seq x y z
N TYR A 1 11.40 18.22 1.83
CA TYR A 1 10.66 17.70 3.00
C TYR A 1 9.73 16.62 2.53
N MET A 2 9.77 15.43 3.14
CA MET A 2 8.95 14.25 2.78
C MET A 2 8.64 13.49 4.09
N CYS A 3 7.44 12.92 4.22
CA CYS A 3 7.08 12.04 5.35
C CYS A 3 7.25 10.55 5.03
N CYS A 4 7.31 10.20 3.74
CA CYS A 4 7.45 8.83 3.29
C CYS A 4 8.21 8.79 1.95
N ILE A 5 9.08 7.79 1.79
CA ILE A 5 9.73 7.44 0.52
C ILE A 5 9.12 6.14 0.02
N LYS A 6 8.55 6.20 -1.19
CA LYS A 6 8.03 5.04 -1.90
C LYS A 6 9.10 4.46 -2.81
N THR A 7 9.38 3.16 -2.68
CA THR A 7 10.37 2.43 -3.48
C THR A 7 9.72 1.43 -4.42
N HIS A 8 10.46 1.08 -5.47
CA HIS A 8 10.30 -0.16 -6.25
C HIS A 8 11.66 -0.82 -6.24
N ILE A 9 11.91 -1.67 -5.24
CA ILE A 9 13.24 -2.25 -5.08
C ILE A 9 13.61 -3.23 -6.20
N ASP A 10 12.59 -3.77 -6.87
CA ASP A 10 12.68 -4.77 -7.92
C ASP A 10 13.07 -4.20 -9.30
N ILE A 11 13.15 -2.87 -9.44
CA ILE A 11 13.67 -2.20 -10.64
C ILE A 11 15.07 -1.60 -10.43
N VAL A 12 15.70 -1.84 -9.27
CA VAL A 12 17.08 -1.42 -9.00
C VAL A 12 18.04 -2.47 -9.53
N ASP A 13 18.81 -2.11 -10.55
CA ASP A 13 19.68 -3.04 -11.31
C ASP A 13 20.79 -3.67 -10.45
N ASP A 14 21.33 -2.92 -9.50
CA ASP A 14 22.48 -3.28 -8.65
C ASP A 14 22.10 -3.45 -7.18
N PHE A 15 20.89 -3.95 -6.92
CA PHE A 15 20.42 -4.17 -5.56
C PHE A 15 21.39 -5.01 -4.71
N ASP A 16 21.75 -4.45 -3.56
CA ASP A 16 22.34 -5.18 -2.45
C ASP A 16 21.72 -4.78 -1.11
N HIS A 17 22.11 -5.47 -0.04
CA HIS A 17 21.60 -5.16 1.30
C HIS A 17 22.23 -3.90 1.92
N ASP A 18 23.36 -3.41 1.39
CA ASP A 18 23.97 -2.18 1.89
C ASP A 18 23.12 -0.96 1.52
N LEU A 19 22.52 -0.96 0.32
CA LEU A 19 21.51 0.03 -0.08
C LEU A 19 20.35 0.13 0.95
N ILE A 20 19.85 -1.01 1.43
CA ILE A 20 18.78 -1.03 2.44
C ILE A 20 19.26 -0.45 3.77
N VAL A 21 20.47 -0.80 4.22
CA VAL A 21 21.06 -0.26 5.46
C VAL A 21 21.19 1.26 5.36
N GLN A 22 21.71 1.78 4.25
CA GLN A 22 21.84 3.21 4.03
C GLN A 22 20.48 3.91 3.97
N LEU A 23 19.47 3.30 3.31
CA LEU A 23 18.12 3.86 3.25
C LEU A 23 17.48 3.95 4.64
N GLN A 24 17.66 2.93 5.50
CA GLN A 24 17.18 2.96 6.88
C GLN A 24 17.87 4.05 7.70
N GLN A 25 19.19 4.22 7.55
CA GLN A 25 19.93 5.31 8.21
C GLN A 25 19.41 6.69 7.79
N LEU A 26 19.06 6.87 6.52
CA LEU A 26 18.45 8.10 6.02
C LEU A 26 17.04 8.30 6.60
N ALA A 27 16.23 7.24 6.67
CA ALA A 27 14.90 7.27 7.27
C ALA A 27 14.95 7.73 8.72
N ASP A 28 15.86 7.17 9.52
CA ASP A 28 16.06 7.56 10.93
C ASP A 28 16.57 9.00 11.05
N LYS A 29 17.54 9.38 10.22
CA LYS A 29 18.14 10.73 10.25
C LYS A 29 17.15 11.84 9.88
N HIS A 30 16.24 11.55 8.94
CA HIS A 30 15.35 12.54 8.35
C HIS A 30 13.88 12.36 8.73
N ASP A 31 13.58 11.40 9.61
CA ASP A 31 12.25 11.11 10.16
C ASP A 31 11.19 10.88 9.08
N PHE A 32 11.41 9.87 8.23
CA PHE A 32 10.45 9.46 7.21
C PHE A 32 10.22 7.94 7.20
N LEU A 33 9.05 7.52 6.73
CA LEU A 33 8.70 6.10 6.56
C LEU A 33 9.13 5.57 5.18
N ILE A 34 9.42 4.28 5.12
CA ILE A 34 9.78 3.58 3.88
C ILE A 34 8.60 2.73 3.44
N TRP A 35 8.10 2.97 2.22
CA TRP A 35 7.01 2.22 1.62
C TRP A 35 7.51 1.47 0.38
N GLU A 36 7.57 0.14 0.45
CA GLU A 36 7.83 -0.67 -0.73
C GLU A 36 6.52 -0.94 -1.49
N ASP A 37 6.41 -0.34 -2.69
CA ASP A 37 5.22 -0.37 -3.54
C ASP A 37 5.16 -1.64 -4.39
N ARG A 38 5.24 -2.79 -3.72
CA ARG A 38 5.33 -4.11 -4.35
C ARG A 38 4.03 -4.58 -5.01
N LYS A 39 2.88 -4.04 -4.58
CA LYS A 39 1.53 -4.41 -5.03
C LYS A 39 1.31 -5.92 -5.03
N PHE A 40 1.42 -6.56 -3.86
CA PHE A 40 1.18 -8.00 -3.72
C PHE A 40 -0.22 -8.37 -4.26
N ALA A 41 -0.33 -9.48 -5.01
CA ALA A 41 -1.57 -9.88 -5.68
C ALA A 41 -1.68 -11.41 -5.85
N ASP A 42 -1.15 -12.18 -4.90
CA ASP A 42 -1.15 -13.64 -4.93
C ASP A 42 -1.84 -14.20 -3.66
N ILE A 43 -2.02 -15.51 -3.58
CA ILE A 43 -2.61 -16.19 -2.43
C ILE A 43 -1.72 -16.07 -1.18
N GLY A 44 -2.35 -16.18 -0.01
CA GLY A 44 -1.75 -15.88 1.30
C GLY A 44 -0.38 -16.51 1.56
N ASN A 45 -0.20 -17.82 1.29
CA ASN A 45 1.08 -18.47 1.54
C ASN A 45 2.19 -17.99 0.60
N THR A 46 1.85 -17.69 -0.66
CA THR A 46 2.81 -17.18 -1.65
C THR A 46 3.28 -15.78 -1.25
N VAL A 47 2.37 -14.87 -0.94
CA VAL A 47 2.73 -13.50 -0.53
C VAL A 47 3.49 -13.47 0.79
N ARG A 48 3.21 -14.40 1.72
CA ARG A 48 3.98 -14.55 2.97
C ARG A 48 5.46 -14.81 2.67
N LEU A 49 5.77 -15.67 1.71
CA LEU A 49 7.14 -15.99 1.32
C LEU A 49 7.77 -14.85 0.52
N GLN A 50 7.03 -14.26 -0.43
CA GLN A 50 7.51 -13.11 -1.21
C GLN A 50 7.84 -11.89 -0.32
N TYR A 51 7.08 -11.70 0.77
CA TYR A 51 7.27 -10.59 1.69
C TYR A 51 8.39 -10.82 2.72
N SER A 52 8.51 -12.04 3.25
CA SER A 52 9.50 -12.37 4.30
C SER A 52 10.87 -12.81 3.79
N SER A 53 10.93 -13.36 2.58
CA SER A 53 12.08 -14.13 2.10
C SER A 53 12.57 -13.59 0.74
N GLY A 54 13.28 -14.43 -0.02
CA GLY A 54 13.87 -14.06 -1.29
C GLY A 54 15.04 -13.10 -1.14
N ILE A 55 15.41 -12.46 -2.25
CA ILE A 55 16.52 -11.51 -2.31
C ILE A 55 16.18 -10.24 -1.51
N TYR A 56 14.96 -9.73 -1.67
CA TYR A 56 14.59 -8.41 -1.12
C TYR A 56 14.23 -8.41 0.36
N LYS A 57 13.70 -9.52 0.90
CA LYS A 57 13.26 -9.64 2.31
C LYS A 57 12.46 -8.42 2.78
N ILE A 58 11.49 -7.98 1.98
CA ILE A 58 10.83 -6.67 2.07
C ILE A 58 10.37 -6.33 3.50
N ALA A 59 9.79 -7.30 4.21
CA ALA A 59 9.30 -7.12 5.58
C ALA A 59 10.37 -6.70 6.59
N SER A 60 11.65 -6.99 6.33
CA SER A 60 12.74 -6.67 7.24
C SER A 60 13.08 -5.18 7.28
N TRP A 61 12.68 -4.40 6.28
CA TRP A 61 13.09 -2.99 6.16
C TRP A 61 11.95 -2.02 5.78
N ALA A 62 10.97 -2.45 4.99
CA ALA A 62 9.87 -1.58 4.58
C ALA A 62 8.90 -1.40 5.77
N HIS A 63 8.66 -0.15 6.17
CA HIS A 63 7.67 0.20 7.19
C HIS A 63 6.26 -0.09 6.70
N ILE A 64 6.01 0.17 5.42
CA ILE A 64 4.72 0.04 4.75
C ILE A 64 4.89 -0.82 3.49
N THR A 65 3.91 -1.66 3.18
CA THR A 65 3.75 -2.25 1.84
C THR A 65 2.29 -2.17 1.40
N ASN A 66 1.97 -2.69 0.22
CA ASN A 66 0.62 -2.65 -0.30
C ASN A 66 0.20 -3.91 -1.05
N ALA A 67 -1.12 -4.14 -1.12
CA ALA A 67 -1.69 -5.33 -1.72
C ALA A 67 -3.01 -5.05 -2.47
N HIS A 68 -3.20 -5.76 -3.59
CA HIS A 68 -4.49 -5.88 -4.25
C HIS A 68 -5.36 -6.91 -3.53
N LEU A 69 -6.64 -6.59 -3.37
CA LEU A 69 -7.61 -7.52 -2.77
C LEU A 69 -8.15 -8.56 -3.77
N VAL A 70 -7.67 -8.56 -5.02
CA VAL A 70 -8.13 -9.50 -6.05
C VAL A 70 -8.11 -10.99 -5.64
N PRO A 71 -7.13 -11.50 -4.84
CA PRO A 71 -7.14 -12.90 -4.39
C PRO A 71 -8.03 -13.16 -3.17
N GLY A 72 -8.71 -12.13 -2.64
CA GLY A 72 -9.45 -12.18 -1.39
C GLY A 72 -8.57 -11.97 -0.15
N GLU A 73 -9.19 -11.97 1.04
CA GLU A 73 -8.54 -11.57 2.30
C GLU A 73 -7.41 -12.48 2.79
N GLY A 74 -7.26 -13.68 2.22
CA GLY A 74 -6.13 -14.56 2.53
C GLY A 74 -4.78 -13.90 2.28
N ILE A 75 -4.71 -12.92 1.36
CA ILE A 75 -3.52 -12.10 1.12
C ILE A 75 -3.16 -11.25 2.35
N ILE A 76 -4.16 -10.66 3.01
CA ILE A 76 -3.98 -9.84 4.22
C ILE A 76 -3.47 -10.74 5.33
N THR A 77 -4.10 -11.91 5.54
CA THR A 77 -3.66 -12.89 6.55
C THR A 77 -2.21 -13.33 6.32
N GLY A 78 -1.85 -13.63 5.07
CA GLY A 78 -0.49 -14.04 4.70
C GLY A 78 0.56 -12.98 5.03
N LEU A 79 0.34 -11.74 4.59
CA LEU A 79 1.22 -10.61 4.85
C LEU A 79 1.27 -10.25 6.34
N SER A 80 0.12 -10.24 7.01
CA SER A 80 -0.06 -9.92 8.43
C SER A 80 0.74 -10.86 9.34
N SER A 81 0.79 -12.15 8.99
CA SER A 81 1.56 -13.16 9.75
C SER A 81 3.07 -12.87 9.84
N VAL A 82 3.60 -12.03 8.93
CA VAL A 82 5.00 -11.61 8.90
C VAL A 82 5.12 -10.15 9.35
N GLY A 83 4.25 -9.27 8.85
CA GLY A 83 4.35 -7.84 9.05
C GLY A 83 4.00 -7.39 10.46
N ARG A 84 2.98 -7.96 11.09
CA ARG A 84 2.54 -7.54 12.44
C ARG A 84 3.61 -7.75 13.51
N PRO A 85 4.27 -8.92 13.62
CA PRO A 85 5.36 -9.09 14.58
C PRO A 85 6.52 -8.11 14.40
N LEU A 86 6.66 -7.53 13.21
CA LEU A 86 7.70 -6.56 12.85
C LEU A 86 7.21 -5.10 12.89
N GLY A 87 5.97 -4.84 13.35
CA GLY A 87 5.40 -3.50 13.41
C GLY A 87 5.17 -2.84 12.05
N ARG A 88 4.84 -3.62 11.01
CA ARG A 88 4.61 -3.11 9.65
C ARG A 88 3.14 -2.80 9.39
N GLY A 89 2.90 -1.85 8.48
CA GLY A 89 1.55 -1.49 8.01
C GLY A 89 1.28 -1.94 6.57
N LEU A 90 0.00 -2.15 6.26
CA LEU A 90 -0.48 -2.49 4.92
C LEU A 90 -1.43 -1.42 4.38
N LEU A 91 -1.21 -0.98 3.15
CA LEU A 91 -2.18 -0.21 2.36
C LEU A 91 -2.90 -1.14 1.36
N LEU A 92 -4.22 -1.06 1.30
CA LEU A 92 -4.98 -1.76 0.27
C LEU A 92 -5.14 -0.88 -0.98
N LEU A 93 -4.96 -1.45 -2.18
CA LEU A 93 -5.20 -0.73 -3.43
C LEU A 93 -6.69 -0.73 -3.74
N ALA A 94 -7.38 0.31 -3.28
CA ALA A 94 -8.83 0.47 -3.39
C ALA A 94 -9.26 1.21 -4.67
N GLU A 95 -8.42 2.13 -5.16
CA GLU A 95 -8.55 2.76 -6.50
C GLU A 95 -7.15 2.88 -7.15
N MET A 96 -7.12 3.11 -8.46
CA MET A 96 -5.88 3.35 -9.21
C MET A 96 -6.01 4.58 -10.10
N SER A 97 -4.88 5.24 -10.36
CA SER A 97 -4.81 6.41 -11.26
C SER A 97 -4.69 6.04 -12.74
N ALA A 98 -4.52 4.75 -13.06
CA ALA A 98 -4.39 4.29 -14.44
C ALA A 98 -5.72 4.37 -15.19
N ALA A 99 -5.68 4.82 -16.45
CA ALA A 99 -6.83 4.85 -17.33
C ALA A 99 -7.39 3.43 -17.56
N GLY A 100 -8.72 3.27 -17.45
CA GLY A 100 -9.40 1.98 -17.69
C GLY A 100 -9.22 0.93 -16.58
N ASN A 101 -8.74 1.32 -15.39
CA ASN A 101 -8.59 0.39 -14.28
C ASN A 101 -9.93 -0.19 -13.80
N LEU A 102 -9.87 -1.40 -13.24
CA LEU A 102 -11.04 -2.12 -12.72
C LEU A 102 -11.27 -1.90 -11.22
N ALA A 103 -10.41 -1.11 -10.56
CA ALA A 103 -10.48 -0.84 -9.13
C ALA A 103 -11.51 0.25 -8.83
N THR A 104 -12.79 -0.07 -9.07
CA THR A 104 -13.92 0.86 -8.96
C THR A 104 -15.12 0.18 -8.29
N GLY A 105 -16.08 0.99 -7.80
CA GLY A 105 -17.38 0.51 -7.32
C GLY A 105 -17.28 -0.56 -6.24
N GLU A 106 -17.87 -1.73 -6.51
CA GLU A 106 -17.90 -2.85 -5.56
C GLU A 106 -16.50 -3.32 -5.14
N TYR A 107 -15.51 -3.28 -6.04
CA TYR A 107 -14.14 -3.63 -5.69
C TYR A 107 -13.59 -2.70 -4.59
N THR A 108 -13.83 -1.39 -4.71
CA THR A 108 -13.45 -0.40 -3.69
C THR A 108 -14.19 -0.66 -2.37
N THR A 109 -15.50 -0.97 -2.43
CA THR A 109 -16.28 -1.33 -1.23
C THR A 109 -15.71 -2.53 -0.51
N LYS A 110 -15.34 -3.59 -1.25
CA LYS A 110 -14.72 -4.80 -0.66
C LYS A 110 -13.38 -4.49 0.00
N ASN A 111 -12.59 -3.56 -0.54
CA ASN A 111 -11.36 -3.09 0.10
C ASN A 111 -11.63 -2.42 1.45
N VAL A 112 -12.63 -1.54 1.53
CA VAL A 112 -12.99 -0.85 2.78
C VAL A 112 -13.53 -1.84 3.82
N GLU A 113 -14.39 -2.77 3.41
CA GLU A 113 -14.91 -3.84 4.29
C GLU A 113 -13.78 -4.73 4.83
N ALA A 114 -12.81 -5.09 3.99
CA ALA A 114 -11.66 -5.87 4.40
C ALA A 114 -10.78 -5.09 5.39
N ALA A 115 -10.47 -3.82 5.10
CA ALA A 115 -9.68 -2.99 6.01
C ALA A 115 -10.29 -2.88 7.41
N ARG A 116 -11.63 -2.77 7.49
CA ARG A 116 -12.36 -2.71 8.78
C ARG A 116 -12.32 -4.02 9.56
N ARG A 117 -12.15 -5.15 8.88
CA ARG A 117 -12.01 -6.47 9.51
C ARG A 117 -10.58 -6.80 9.94
N HIS A 118 -9.59 -6.06 9.45
CA HIS A 118 -8.16 -6.24 9.77
C HIS A 118 -7.50 -4.93 10.25
N PRO A 119 -8.09 -4.21 11.24
CA PRO A 119 -7.64 -2.88 11.66
C PRO A 119 -6.24 -2.90 12.31
N GLU A 120 -5.76 -4.05 12.74
CA GLU A 120 -4.48 -4.22 13.40
C GLU A 120 -3.29 -4.36 12.45
N PHE A 121 -3.54 -4.36 11.13
CA PHE A 121 -2.51 -4.44 10.10
C PHE A 121 -2.79 -3.53 8.89
N VAL A 122 -4.05 -3.39 8.49
CA VAL A 122 -4.44 -2.50 7.39
C VAL A 122 -4.56 -1.08 7.93
N MET A 123 -3.65 -0.21 7.51
CA MET A 123 -3.58 1.18 7.98
C MET A 123 -4.27 2.18 7.05
N GLY A 124 -4.70 1.76 5.86
CA GLY A 124 -5.37 2.63 4.92
C GLY A 124 -5.32 2.15 3.48
N PHE A 125 -5.35 3.10 2.55
CA PHE A 125 -5.59 2.81 1.14
C PHE A 125 -4.65 3.59 0.22
N VAL A 126 -4.31 2.94 -0.89
CA VAL A 126 -3.99 3.65 -2.13
C VAL A 126 -5.31 3.93 -2.84
N ALA A 127 -5.67 5.20 -2.96
CA ALA A 127 -6.94 5.63 -3.57
C ALA A 127 -6.84 7.05 -4.14
N MET A 128 -7.88 7.51 -4.85
CA MET A 128 -7.92 8.85 -5.46
C MET A 128 -8.79 9.85 -4.68
N LYS A 129 -9.40 9.40 -3.57
CA LYS A 129 -10.28 10.16 -2.66
C LYS A 129 -10.42 9.43 -1.32
N ARG A 130 -11.09 10.05 -0.33
CA ARG A 130 -11.48 9.44 0.96
C ARG A 130 -12.49 8.31 0.75
N VAL A 131 -12.03 7.12 0.39
CA VAL A 131 -12.89 5.98 0.01
C VAL A 131 -13.62 5.35 1.19
N ASP A 132 -13.19 5.58 2.42
CA ASP A 132 -13.70 5.00 3.66
C ASP A 132 -14.95 5.70 4.22
N GLU A 133 -15.27 6.90 3.71
CA GLU A 133 -16.35 7.78 4.20
C GLU A 133 -17.43 8.05 3.14
N LEU A 134 -17.37 7.42 1.96
CA LEU A 134 -18.36 7.62 0.90
C LEU A 134 -19.63 6.80 1.13
N GLU A 135 -20.78 7.29 0.71
CA GLU A 135 -22.10 6.65 0.91
C GLU A 135 -22.40 5.41 0.00
N PRO A 136 -21.41 4.55 -0.30
CA PRO A 136 -21.68 3.10 -0.22
C PRO A 136 -20.68 2.32 0.65
N THR A 137 -19.62 2.96 1.13
CA THR A 137 -18.53 2.36 1.90
C THR A 137 -18.51 2.78 3.36
N ALA A 138 -19.14 3.92 3.69
CA ALA A 138 -19.23 4.50 5.02
C ALA A 138 -19.83 3.51 6.03
N GLY A 139 -20.72 2.61 5.59
CA GLY A 139 -21.34 1.61 6.46
C GLY A 139 -22.22 2.23 7.54
N GLY A 140 -22.82 3.40 7.24
CA GLY A 140 -23.65 4.17 8.17
C GLY A 140 -22.89 4.98 9.22
N VAL A 141 -21.55 5.07 9.11
CA VAL A 141 -20.72 5.90 9.99
C VAL A 141 -20.59 7.30 9.39
N ALA A 142 -20.80 8.34 10.19
CA ALA A 142 -20.63 9.72 9.76
C ALA A 142 -19.16 10.01 9.41
N ALA A 143 -18.94 10.95 8.48
CA ALA A 143 -17.60 11.39 8.10
C ALA A 143 -16.83 11.89 9.34
N GLY A 144 -15.59 11.42 9.51
CA GLY A 144 -14.76 11.72 10.68
C GLY A 144 -15.06 10.93 11.95
N GLU A 145 -16.07 10.06 11.98
CA GLU A 145 -16.39 9.19 13.13
C GLU A 145 -15.93 7.73 12.93
N GLY A 146 -15.42 7.40 11.74
CA GLY A 146 -14.90 6.08 11.41
C GLY A 146 -13.44 5.84 11.84
N PRO A 147 -12.89 4.65 11.55
CA PRO A 147 -11.46 4.39 11.75
C PRO A 147 -10.60 5.37 10.96
N ASP A 148 -9.49 5.82 11.56
CA ASP A 148 -8.58 6.79 10.94
C ASP A 148 -7.66 6.10 9.93
N TYR A 149 -8.11 6.04 8.68
CA TYR A 149 -7.35 5.45 7.58
C TYR A 149 -6.52 6.49 6.83
N VAL A 150 -5.25 6.16 6.57
CA VAL A 150 -4.39 6.97 5.70
C VAL A 150 -4.78 6.76 4.24
N ILE A 151 -4.96 7.84 3.48
CA ILE A 151 -5.15 7.79 2.02
C ILE A 151 -3.86 8.28 1.33
N MET A 152 -3.18 7.37 0.65
CA MET A 152 -2.02 7.68 -0.18
C MET A 152 -2.44 7.78 -1.65
N THR A 153 -2.42 8.99 -2.22
CA THR A 153 -2.89 9.25 -3.59
C THR A 153 -1.71 9.37 -4.57
N PRO A 154 -1.47 8.39 -5.46
CA PRO A 154 -0.49 8.51 -6.53
C PRO A 154 -1.07 9.31 -7.72
N GLY A 155 -0.23 9.62 -8.72
CA GLY A 155 -0.67 10.36 -9.90
C GLY A 155 -1.01 11.81 -9.58
N VAL A 156 -0.11 12.49 -8.87
CA VAL A 156 -0.19 13.92 -8.60
C VAL A 156 0.92 14.61 -9.39
N GLY A 157 0.59 15.66 -10.12
CA GLY A 157 1.56 16.40 -10.93
C GLY A 157 1.06 17.79 -11.26
N LEU A 158 1.90 18.81 -11.06
CA LEU A 158 1.50 20.20 -11.29
C LEU A 158 1.40 20.56 -12.79
N ASP A 159 2.31 20.02 -13.62
CA ASP A 159 2.50 20.49 -15.00
C ASP A 159 2.26 19.41 -16.07
N VAL A 160 2.31 18.12 -15.71
CA VAL A 160 2.23 17.00 -16.65
C VAL A 160 0.84 16.36 -16.54
N LYS A 161 0.14 16.16 -17.66
CA LYS A 161 -1.23 15.59 -17.67
C LYS A 161 -1.29 14.07 -17.86
N GLY A 162 -0.20 13.45 -18.31
CA GLY A 162 -0.06 11.99 -18.43
C GLY A 162 1.30 11.59 -18.99
N ASP A 163 1.62 10.28 -18.95
CA ASP A 163 2.91 9.72 -19.37
C ASP A 163 2.89 8.98 -20.72
N GLY A 164 1.72 8.87 -21.34
CA GLY A 164 1.53 8.09 -22.59
C GLY A 164 1.41 6.58 -22.39
N MET A 165 1.60 6.07 -21.17
CA MET A 165 1.44 4.66 -20.77
C MET A 165 0.23 4.43 -19.85
N GLY A 166 -0.66 5.41 -19.76
CA GLY A 166 -1.93 5.31 -19.04
C GLY A 166 -1.95 5.95 -17.66
N GLN A 167 -0.83 6.54 -17.19
CA GLN A 167 -0.81 7.35 -15.97
C GLN A 167 -1.62 8.63 -16.18
N GLN A 168 -2.52 8.91 -15.24
CA GLN A 168 -3.21 10.20 -15.16
C GLN A 168 -2.67 10.97 -13.96
N TYR A 169 -2.38 12.25 -14.17
CA TYR A 169 -1.99 13.16 -13.10
C TYR A 169 -3.16 14.09 -12.76
N ARG A 170 -3.32 14.40 -11.47
CA ARG A 170 -4.24 15.40 -10.94
C ARG A 170 -3.49 16.52 -10.23
#